data_AF-A0A7S3J3K8-F1
#
_entry.id   AF-A0A7S3J3K8-F1
#
_cell.length_a   1.000
_cell.length_b   1.000
_cell.length_c   1.000
_cell.angle_alpha   90.00
_cell.angle_beta   90.00
_cell.angle_gamma   90.00
#
_symmetry.space_group_name_H-M   'P 1'
#
loop_
_entity.id
_entity.type
_entity.pdbx_description
1 polymer ?
#
loop_
_entity_poly.entity_id
_entity_poly.type
_entity_poly.pdbx_seq_one_letter_code
_entity_poly.pdbx_strand_id
1 'polypeptide(L)'
;EIITAFSESLLSSLRKGEAEEEQEGKGYLERLSMKILDNIQLKIQNIHVRYEINLENYVGDQSGFALGLKLGQINVITTNDKWEFQFLDRTVEENIDKPMHKLLALSDLC
;
A
#
# COMPACT_ATOMS: atom_id res chain seq x y z
N GLU A 1 -6.00 7.18 3.61
CA GLU A 1 -5.12 7.08 4.80
C GLU A 1 -3.84 6.29 4.52
N ILE A 2 -3.87 4.98 4.18
CA ILE A 2 -2.62 4.20 3.93
C ILE A 2 -1.85 4.66 2.68
N ILE A 3 -2.51 4.87 1.55
CA ILE A 3 -1.83 5.30 0.30
C ILE A 3 -1.24 6.71 0.47
N THR A 4 -1.95 7.60 1.17
CA THR A 4 -1.46 8.94 1.50
C THR A 4 -0.22 8.87 2.39
N ALA A 5 -0.26 8.08 3.47
CA ALA A 5 0.88 7.89 4.36
C ALA A 5 2.08 7.27 3.63
N PHE A 6 1.84 6.32 2.72
CA PHE A 6 2.89 5.73 1.91
C PHE A 6 3.47 6.72 0.88
N SER A 7 2.62 7.55 0.26
CA SER A 7 3.05 8.64 -0.63
C SER A 7 3.96 9.64 0.10
N GLU A 8 3.54 10.09 1.28
CA GLU A 8 4.34 10.98 2.13
C GLU A 8 5.67 10.34 2.52
N SER A 9 5.64 9.07 2.91
CA SER A 9 6.86 8.31 3.20
C SER A 9 7.78 8.22 1.98
N LEU A 10 7.27 7.90 0.79
CA LEU A 10 8.05 7.82 -0.44
C LEU A 10 8.66 9.18 -0.81
N LEU A 11 7.85 10.24 -0.80
CA LEU A 11 8.30 11.61 -1.07
C LEU A 11 9.39 12.03 -0.09
N SER A 12 9.23 11.72 1.19
CA SER A 12 10.23 12.04 2.21
C SER A 12 11.55 11.29 2.00
N SER A 13 11.48 10.02 1.57
CA SER A 13 12.66 9.20 1.27
C SER A 13 13.40 9.68 0.03
N LEU A 14 12.68 10.08 -1.02
CA LEU A 14 13.28 10.64 -2.23
C LEU A 14 13.94 11.99 -1.96
N ARG A 15 13.31 12.86 -1.15
CA ARG A 15 13.89 14.15 -0.75
C ARG A 15 15.13 14.03 0.13
N LYS A 16 15.29 12.94 0.91
CA LYS A 16 16.49 12.71 1.72
C LYS A 16 17.75 12.39 0.89
N GLY A 17 17.60 12.05 -0.39
CA GLY A 17 18.72 11.81 -1.31
C GLY A 17 19.25 13.06 -2.01
N GLU A 18 18.47 14.14 -2.04
CA GLU A 18 18.78 15.39 -2.73
C GLU A 18 18.93 16.51 -1.69
N ALA A 19 20.13 16.68 -1.17
CA ALA A 19 20.49 17.92 -0.49
C ALA A 19 20.61 19.02 -1.56
N GLU A 20 19.71 20.01 -1.49
CA GLU A 20 19.87 21.34 -2.10
C GLU A 20 19.87 21.43 -3.64
N GLU A 21 18.85 20.92 -4.33
CA GLU A 21 18.55 21.37 -5.71
C GLU A 21 17.10 21.88 -5.88
N GLU A 22 16.94 22.77 -6.86
CA GLU A 22 15.95 23.84 -7.01
C GLU A 22 14.46 23.48 -6.92
N GLN A 23 13.63 24.53 -6.81
CA GLN A 23 12.15 24.45 -6.84
C GLN A 23 11.61 23.66 -8.05
N GLU A 24 12.34 23.56 -9.17
CA GLU A 24 11.97 22.75 -10.33
C GLU A 24 12.02 21.24 -10.07
N GLY A 25 12.98 20.75 -9.27
CA GLY A 25 13.10 19.32 -8.94
C GLY A 25 11.91 18.81 -8.12
N LYS A 26 11.32 19.67 -7.27
CA LYS A 26 10.17 19.32 -6.42
C LYS A 26 8.97 18.83 -7.24
N GLY A 27 8.60 19.58 -8.29
CA GLY A 27 7.48 19.22 -9.15
C GLY A 27 7.73 17.98 -10.01
N TYR A 28 9.00 17.66 -10.29
CA TYR A 28 9.38 16.44 -10.98
C TYR A 28 9.27 15.21 -10.08
N LEU A 29 9.80 15.27 -8.86
CA LEU A 29 9.72 14.17 -7.88
C LEU A 29 8.28 13.83 -7.49
N GLU A 30 7.43 14.85 -7.37
CA GLU A 30 6.00 14.65 -7.09
C GLU A 30 5.31 13.88 -8.23
N ARG A 31 5.55 14.27 -9.49
CA ARG A 31 5.01 13.54 -10.65
C ARG A 31 5.55 12.11 -10.74
N LEU A 32 6.83 11.92 -10.45
CA LEU A 32 7.45 10.59 -10.43
C LEU A 32 6.80 9.71 -9.35
N SER A 33 6.62 10.25 -8.14
CA SER A 33 5.98 9.54 -7.03
C SER A 33 4.53 9.17 -7.38
N MET A 34 3.79 10.09 -8.00
CA MET A 34 2.43 9.81 -8.49
C MET A 34 2.41 8.71 -9.55
N LYS A 35 3.30 8.73 -10.53
CA LYS A 35 3.40 7.67 -11.55
C LYS A 35 3.68 6.29 -10.94
N ILE A 36 4.54 6.24 -9.92
CA ILE A 36 4.84 5.01 -9.18
C ILE A 36 3.57 4.54 -8.45
N LEU A 37 2.92 5.42 -7.69
CA LEU A 37 1.72 5.09 -6.92
C LEU A 37 0.55 4.64 -7.79
N ASP A 38 0.34 5.30 -8.94
CA ASP A 38 -0.71 4.98 -9.90
C ASP A 38 -0.62 3.51 -10.36
N ASN A 39 0.60 2.99 -10.54
CA ASN A 39 0.83 1.69 -11.17
C ASN A 39 1.52 0.65 -10.28
N ILE A 40 1.72 0.95 -8.99
CA ILE A 40 2.32 0.00 -8.05
C ILE A 40 1.43 -1.24 -7.93
N GLN A 41 2.09 -2.40 -8.03
CA GLN A 41 1.50 -3.72 -7.77
C GLN A 41 2.16 -4.29 -6.52
N LEU A 42 1.35 -4.83 -5.62
CA LEU A 42 1.81 -5.39 -4.36
C LEU A 42 1.42 -6.86 -4.28
N LYS A 43 2.40 -7.73 -4.03
CA LYS A 43 2.18 -9.15 -3.78
C LYS A 43 2.86 -9.52 -2.46
N ILE A 44 2.06 -9.82 -1.45
CA ILE A 44 2.54 -10.22 -0.13
C ILE A 44 2.08 -11.65 0.10
N GLN A 45 2.99 -12.54 0.50
CA GLN A 45 2.72 -13.96 0.68
C GLN A 45 3.06 -14.41 2.10
N ASN A 46 2.47 -15.54 2.51
CA ASN A 46 2.73 -16.20 3.79
C ASN A 46 2.48 -15.28 4.99
N ILE A 47 1.31 -14.63 5.01
CA ILE A 47 0.95 -13.67 6.05
C ILE A 47 0.36 -14.43 7.23
N HIS A 48 0.87 -14.14 8.42
CA HIS A 48 0.34 -14.65 9.69
C HIS A 48 0.21 -13.48 10.65
N VAL A 49 -1.03 -13.10 10.97
CA VAL A 49 -1.35 -12.08 11.96
C VAL A 49 -1.82 -12.80 13.22
N ARG A 50 -1.20 -12.52 14.35
CA ARG A 50 -1.56 -13.11 15.65
C ARG A 50 -1.79 -12.00 16.66
N TYR A 51 -2.98 -12.00 17.23
CA TYR A 51 -3.36 -11.13 18.33
C TYR A 51 -3.38 -11.95 19.62
N GLU A 52 -2.58 -11.54 20.59
CA GLU A 52 -2.46 -12.22 21.89
C GLU A 52 -3.06 -11.34 22.99
N ILE A 53 -3.84 -11.96 23.86
CA ILE A 53 -4.38 -11.33 25.07
C ILE A 53 -3.80 -12.05 26.28
N ASN A 54 -3.10 -11.29 27.13
CA ASN A 54 -2.62 -11.76 28.42
C ASN A 54 -3.55 -11.26 29.53
N LEU A 55 -4.34 -12.15 30.14
CA LEU A 55 -5.29 -11.82 31.22
C LEU A 55 -4.70 -12.05 32.62
N GLU A 56 -3.38 -11.94 32.77
CA GLU A 56 -2.64 -12.23 34.02
C GLU A 56 -3.23 -11.51 35.26
N ASN A 57 -3.98 -10.43 35.09
CA ASN A 57 -4.55 -9.61 36.17
C ASN A 57 -6.00 -9.96 36.59
N TYR A 58 -6.72 -10.85 35.88
CA TYR A 58 -8.17 -11.06 36.13
C TYR A 58 -8.58 -12.48 36.52
N VAL A 59 -7.82 -13.51 36.16
CA VAL A 59 -8.14 -14.92 36.50
C VAL A 59 -6.81 -15.64 36.77
N GLY A 60 -6.69 -16.26 37.95
CA GLY A 60 -5.44 -16.89 38.41
C GLY A 60 -4.79 -17.81 37.37
N ASP A 61 -3.45 -17.80 37.40
CA ASP A 61 -2.45 -18.57 36.64
C ASP A 61 -2.83 -19.00 35.20
N GLN A 62 -2.28 -18.28 34.22
CA GLN A 62 -2.22 -18.65 32.79
C GLN A 62 -3.52 -18.67 31.96
N SER A 63 -4.38 -17.68 32.11
CA SER A 63 -5.54 -17.50 31.21
C SER A 63 -5.23 -16.57 30.02
N GLY A 64 -4.22 -16.91 29.20
CA GLY A 64 -3.97 -16.21 27.93
C GLY A 64 -4.80 -16.80 26.77
N PHE A 65 -5.25 -15.98 25.83
CA PHE A 65 -5.82 -16.46 24.56
C PHE A 65 -5.12 -15.79 23.37
N ALA A 66 -4.96 -16.55 22.29
CA ALA A 66 -4.42 -16.04 21.04
C ALA A 66 -5.37 -16.30 19.88
N LEU A 67 -5.69 -15.25 19.14
CA LEU A 67 -6.41 -15.31 17.87
C LEU A 67 -5.42 -15.11 16.74
N GLY A 68 -5.44 -16.01 15.75
CA GLY A 68 -4.62 -15.91 14.57
C GLY A 68 -5.46 -15.82 13.31
N LEU A 69 -4.95 -15.09 12.32
CA LEU A 69 -5.41 -15.10 10.94
C LEU A 69 -4.22 -15.43 10.06
N LYS A 70 -4.36 -16.45 9.21
CA LYS A 70 -3.36 -16.77 8.20
C LYS A 70 -3.94 -16.47 6.83
N LEU A 71 -3.10 -15.93 5.97
CA LEU A 71 -3.47 -15.62 4.60
C LEU A 71 -2.29 -16.00 3.70
N GLY A 72 -2.55 -16.87 2.73
CA GLY A 72 -1.52 -17.29 1.77
C GLY A 72 -1.01 -16.12 0.94
N GLN A 73 -1.91 -15.26 0.45
CA GLN A 73 -1.53 -14.13 -0.40
C GLN A 73 -2.49 -12.92 -0.35
N ILE A 74 -1.92 -11.72 -0.33
CA ILE A 74 -2.56 -10.47 -0.75
C ILE A 74 -1.95 -10.07 -2.09
N ASN A 75 -2.79 -9.79 -3.08
CA ASN A 75 -2.38 -9.20 -4.34
C ASN A 75 -3.17 -7.91 -4.58
N VAL A 76 -2.48 -6.81 -4.91
CA VAL A 76 -3.09 -5.53 -5.26
C VAL A 76 -2.57 -5.09 -6.61
N ILE A 77 -3.46 -4.84 -7.56
CA ILE A 77 -3.12 -4.40 -8.92
C ILE A 77 -3.94 -3.16 -9.32
N THR A 78 -3.38 -2.35 -10.22
CA THR A 78 -4.14 -1.28 -10.88
C THR A 78 -5.00 -1.85 -12.00
N THR A 79 -6.26 -1.43 -12.03
CA THR A 79 -7.24 -1.90 -13.03
C THR A 79 -7.93 -0.73 -13.72
N ASN A 80 -8.57 -1.05 -14.85
CA ASN A 80 -9.56 -0.18 -15.47
C ASN A 80 -10.93 -0.32 -14.79
N ASP A 81 -11.90 0.43 -15.29
CA ASP A 81 -13.29 0.47 -14.81
C ASP A 81 -14.03 -0.87 -15.00
N LYS A 82 -13.44 -1.81 -15.75
CA LYS A 82 -13.94 -3.18 -15.97
C LYS A 82 -13.20 -4.22 -15.13
N TRP A 83 -12.36 -3.80 -14.18
CA TRP A 83 -11.54 -4.67 -13.31
C TRP A 83 -10.47 -5.48 -14.04
N GLU A 84 -10.13 -5.08 -15.26
CA GLU A 84 -9.03 -5.68 -16.02
C GLU A 84 -7.74 -4.91 -15.74
N PHE A 85 -6.61 -5.61 -15.77
CA PHE A 85 -5.30 -4.99 -15.59
C PHE A 85 -5.09 -3.83 -16.57
N GLN A 86 -4.72 -2.65 -16.05
CA GLN A 86 -4.41 -1.48 -16.87
C GLN A 86 -3.28 -0.66 -16.24
N PHE A 87 -2.39 -0.17 -17.08
CA PHE A 87 -1.42 0.87 -16.73
C PHE A 87 -2.06 2.25 -16.93
N LEU A 88 -2.04 3.08 -15.89
CA LEU A 88 -2.55 4.46 -15.91
C LEU A 88 -1.40 5.42 -16.19
N ASP A 89 -1.39 6.01 -17.39
CA ASP A 89 -0.45 7.05 -17.76
C ASP A 89 -1.13 8.42 -17.81
N ARG A 90 -0.87 9.24 -16.78
CA ARG A 90 -1.41 10.60 -16.66
C ARG A 90 -0.76 11.63 -17.59
N THR A 91 0.17 11.23 -18.46
CA THR A 91 0.70 12.11 -19.51
C THR A 91 -0.19 12.17 -20.75
N VAL A 92 -1.12 11.24 -20.90
CA VAL A 92 -2.15 11.25 -21.95
C VAL A 92 -3.31 12.13 -21.47
N GLU A 93 -3.74 13.10 -22.29
CA GLU A 93 -4.79 14.06 -21.92
C GLU A 93 -6.07 13.40 -21.41
N GLU A 94 -6.50 12.32 -22.06
CA GLU A 94 -7.70 11.55 -21.67
C GLU A 94 -7.60 10.89 -20.29
N ASN A 95 -6.38 10.68 -19.77
CA ASN A 95 -6.12 9.95 -18.53
C ASN A 95 -5.83 10.87 -17.34
N ILE A 96 -5.68 12.19 -17.54
CA ILE A 96 -5.29 13.14 -16.48
C ILE A 96 -6.24 13.03 -15.28
N ASP A 97 -7.54 13.12 -15.56
CA ASP A 97 -8.62 13.08 -14.56
C ASP A 97 -9.26 11.70 -14.41
N LYS A 98 -8.70 10.68 -15.07
CA LYS A 98 -9.25 9.33 -14.98
C LYS A 98 -9.09 8.79 -13.56
N PRO A 99 -10.16 8.23 -12.95
CA PRO A 99 -10.07 7.62 -11.64
C PRO A 99 -9.12 6.41 -11.66
N MET A 100 -8.36 6.24 -10.59
CA MET A 100 -7.52 5.07 -10.38
C MET A 100 -8.32 3.99 -9.66
N HIS A 101 -8.44 2.80 -10.27
CA HIS A 101 -9.01 1.63 -9.61
C HIS A 101 -7.89 0.69 -9.14
N LYS A 102 -7.98 0.24 -7.88
CA LYS A 102 -7.08 -0.77 -7.30
C LYS A 102 -7.90 -1.98 -6.91
N LEU A 103 -7.57 -3.14 -7.46
CA LEU A 103 -8.20 -4.41 -7.12
C LEU A 103 -7.32 -5.16 -6.12
N LEU A 104 -7.91 -5.45 -4.95
CA LEU A 104 -7.28 -6.26 -3.90
C LEU A 104 -7.87 -7.66 -3.92
N ALA A 105 -7.03 -8.66 -4.12
CA ALA A 105 -7.38 -10.08 -4.12
C ALA A 105 -6.68 -10.81 -2.96
N LEU A 106 -7.44 -11.64 -2.26
CA LEU A 106 -6.99 -12.45 -1.13
C LEU A 106 -7.02 -13.93 -1.51
N SER A 107 -6.05 -14.71 -1.03
CA SER A 107 -6.01 -16.16 -1.25
C SER A 107 -5.59 -16.91 0.01
N ASP A 108 -6.16 -18.10 0.19
CA ASP A 108 -5.88 -19.02 1.29
C ASP A 108 -6.05 -18.39 2.68
N LEU A 109 -7.22 -17.78 2.91
CA LEU A 109 -7.61 -17.23 4.21
C LEU A 109 -8.09 -18.35 5.14
N CYS A 110 -7.46 -18.51 6.29
CA CYS A 110 -7.90 -19.42 7.35
C CYS A 110 -7.74 -18.84 8.76
#